data_AF-A0A7X5TCT7-F1
#
_entry.id   AF-A0A7X5TCT7-F1
#
_cell.length_a   1.000
_cell.length_b   1.000
_cell.length_c   1.000
_cell.angle_alpha   90.00
_cell.angle_beta   90.00
_cell.angle_gamma   90.00
#
_symmetry.space_group_name_H-M   'P 1'
#
loop_
_entity.id
_entity.type
_entity.pdbx_description
1 polymer ?
#
loop_
_entity_poly.entity_id
_entity_poly.type
_entity_poly.pdbx_seq_one_letter_code
_entity_poly.pdbx_strand_id
1 'polypeptide(L)'
;MEQKVIPFEIHQLPIDKVDTHALYVMEKLKNAGFVAYLVGGSVRDLLLGHRPKDYDISTSAKPEEIKKLFRNCLLIGRRFRLAHIRFGKKILEVSTFRAGDPEKDELILRDNQWGYPEEDALRRDFTINALFYDPSNQTIIDYVEGYAEE
;
A
#
# COMPACT_ATOMS: atom_id res chain seq x y z
N MET A 1 18.44 2.02 -5.43
CA MET A 1 18.63 1.38 -4.11
C MET A 1 18.36 -0.10 -4.29
N GLU A 2 18.97 -0.98 -3.51
CA GLU A 2 18.73 -2.43 -3.66
C GLU A 2 17.53 -2.83 -2.81
N GLN A 3 16.54 -3.49 -3.44
CA GLN A 3 15.35 -3.99 -2.76
C GLN A 3 15.75 -5.02 -1.68
N LYS A 4 15.38 -4.77 -0.43
CA LYS A 4 15.50 -5.75 0.66
C LYS A 4 14.17 -6.44 0.88
N VAL A 5 14.21 -7.76 1.03
CA VAL A 5 13.05 -8.58 1.39
C VAL A 5 13.33 -9.18 2.76
N ILE A 6 12.55 -8.76 3.76
CA ILE A 6 12.62 -9.26 5.12
C ILE A 6 11.60 -10.39 5.25
N PRO A 7 12.03 -11.65 5.49
CA PRO A 7 11.13 -12.78 5.61
C PRO A 7 10.50 -12.86 7.00
N PHE A 8 9.42 -13.64 7.11
CA PHE A 8 8.64 -13.81 8.34
C PHE A 8 9.49 -14.17 9.57
N GLU A 9 10.51 -14.99 9.41
CA GLU A 9 11.39 -15.43 10.51
C GLU A 9 12.12 -14.26 11.17
N ILE A 10 12.32 -13.16 10.45
CA ILE A 10 12.99 -11.95 10.95
C ILE A 10 11.97 -10.98 11.53
N HIS A 11 10.91 -10.64 10.79
CA HIS A 11 9.98 -9.58 11.22
C HIS A 11 8.84 -10.09 12.13
N GLN A 12 8.59 -11.40 12.16
CA GLN A 12 7.65 -12.08 13.07
C GLN A 12 6.23 -11.49 13.12
N LEU A 13 5.77 -10.83 12.05
CA LEU A 13 4.41 -10.27 11.94
C LEU A 13 3.48 -11.39 11.47
N PRO A 14 2.60 -11.92 12.33
CA PRO A 14 1.73 -13.00 11.92
C PRO A 14 0.53 -12.44 11.14
N ILE A 15 0.14 -13.18 10.09
CA ILE A 15 -0.94 -12.77 9.19
C ILE A 15 -2.29 -12.56 9.89
N ASP A 16 -2.53 -13.20 11.03
CA ASP A 16 -3.76 -13.09 11.82
C ASP A 16 -3.92 -11.72 12.53
N LYS A 17 -2.85 -10.92 12.59
CA LYS A 17 -2.89 -9.52 13.06
C LYS A 17 -3.35 -8.55 11.98
N VAL A 18 -3.32 -8.96 10.71
CA VAL A 18 -3.76 -8.14 9.59
C VAL A 18 -5.29 -8.18 9.50
N ASP A 19 -5.91 -7.04 9.18
CA ASP A 19 -7.37 -6.98 9.08
C ASP A 19 -7.91 -7.90 7.99
N THR A 20 -8.96 -8.66 8.30
CA THR A 20 -9.56 -9.61 7.35
C THR A 20 -10.10 -8.93 6.10
N HIS A 21 -10.62 -7.69 6.20
CA HIS A 21 -11.04 -6.94 5.00
C HIS A 21 -9.85 -6.47 4.16
N ALA A 22 -8.73 -6.11 4.79
CA ALA A 22 -7.51 -5.73 4.08
C ALA A 22 -6.94 -6.93 3.31
N LEU A 23 -6.88 -8.10 3.96
CA LEU A 23 -6.53 -9.37 3.31
C LEU A 23 -7.45 -9.66 2.13
N TYR A 24 -8.77 -9.55 2.30
CA TYR A 24 -9.74 -9.75 1.23
C TYR A 24 -9.54 -8.78 0.05
N VAL A 25 -9.28 -7.49 0.30
CA VAL A 25 -9.05 -6.51 -0.76
C VAL A 25 -7.76 -6.84 -1.53
N MET A 26 -6.67 -7.14 -0.83
CA MET A 26 -5.39 -7.50 -1.46
C MET A 26 -5.50 -8.79 -2.27
N GLU A 27 -6.16 -9.81 -1.72
CA GLU A 27 -6.39 -11.08 -2.41
C GLU A 27 -7.23 -10.87 -3.69
N LYS A 28 -8.29 -10.06 -3.63
CA LYS A 28 -9.12 -9.78 -4.79
C LYS A 28 -8.37 -9.01 -5.89
N LEU A 29 -7.51 -8.07 -5.50
CA LEU A 29 -6.64 -7.36 -6.45
C LEU A 29 -5.64 -8.33 -7.10
N LYS A 30 -5.00 -9.19 -6.31
CA LYS A 30 -4.08 -10.24 -6.80
C LYS A 30 -4.74 -11.21 -7.76
N ASN A 31 -5.93 -11.71 -7.41
CA ASN A 31 -6.70 -12.61 -8.27
C ASN A 31 -7.13 -11.95 -9.59
N ALA A 32 -7.21 -10.62 -9.64
CA ALA A 32 -7.45 -9.86 -10.86
C ALA A 32 -6.17 -9.52 -11.64
N GLY A 33 -5.01 -10.01 -11.20
CA GLY A 33 -3.70 -9.82 -11.86
C GLY A 33 -2.94 -8.56 -11.44
N PHE A 34 -3.38 -7.88 -10.38
CA PHE A 34 -2.71 -6.68 -9.87
C PHE A 34 -1.79 -6.99 -8.69
N VAL A 35 -0.71 -6.23 -8.58
CA VAL A 35 0.11 -6.22 -7.36
C VAL A 35 -0.62 -5.41 -6.30
N ALA A 36 -0.65 -5.88 -5.06
CA ALA A 36 -1.24 -5.18 -3.94
C ALA A 36 -0.46 -5.47 -2.66
N TYR A 37 -0.13 -4.41 -1.92
CA TYR A 37 0.62 -4.48 -0.67
C TYR A 37 -0.08 -3.66 0.39
N LEU A 38 0.02 -4.10 1.64
CA LEU A 38 -0.28 -3.26 2.78
C LEU A 38 0.91 -2.30 2.98
N VAL A 39 0.66 -1.04 3.32
CA VAL A 39 1.70 0.00 3.35
C VAL A 39 1.52 0.99 4.50
N GLY A 40 2.50 1.87 4.68
CA GLY A 40 2.34 3.07 5.51
C GLY A 40 2.33 2.78 7.01
N GLY A 41 1.62 3.63 7.75
CA GLY A 41 1.50 3.49 9.20
C GLY A 41 0.91 2.15 9.63
N SER A 42 0.09 1.52 8.78
CA SER A 42 -0.49 0.21 9.09
C SER A 42 0.56 -0.90 9.20
N VAL A 43 1.58 -0.91 8.34
CA VAL A 43 2.68 -1.90 8.43
C VAL A 43 3.56 -1.60 9.64
N ARG A 44 3.92 -0.34 9.85
CA ARG A 44 4.70 0.08 11.03
C ARG A 44 4.02 -0.30 12.34
N ASP A 45 2.74 0.05 12.49
CA ASP A 45 2.01 -0.21 13.73
C ASP A 45 1.92 -1.72 13.99
N LEU A 46 1.71 -2.52 12.95
CA LEU A 46 1.72 -3.99 13.03
C LEU A 46 3.08 -4.56 13.45
N LEU A 47 4.17 -4.05 12.90
CA LEU A 47 5.54 -4.43 13.26
C LEU A 47 5.85 -4.14 14.73
N LEU A 48 5.34 -3.03 15.25
CA LEU A 48 5.46 -2.65 16.66
C LEU A 48 4.49 -3.42 17.59
N GLY A 49 3.73 -4.38 17.05
CA GLY A 49 2.74 -5.15 17.82
C GLY A 49 1.50 -4.35 18.21
N HIS A 50 1.30 -3.17 17.61
CA HIS A 50 0.11 -2.34 17.79
C HIS A 50 -0.97 -2.68 16.77
N ARG A 51 -2.21 -2.30 17.10
CA ARG A 51 -3.34 -2.41 16.17
C ARG A 51 -3.45 -1.11 15.36
N PRO A 52 -3.30 -1.15 14.03
CA PRO A 52 -3.51 0.04 13.20
C PRO A 52 -4.91 0.62 13.36
N LYS A 53 -5.01 1.95 13.29
CA LYS A 53 -6.29 2.65 13.24
C LYS A 53 -6.93 2.56 11.85
N ASP A 54 -6.09 2.74 10.84
CA ASP A 54 -6.42 2.72 9.43
C ASP A 54 -5.51 1.72 8.71
N TYR A 55 -6.01 1.13 7.62
CA TYR A 55 -5.27 0.17 6.81
C TYR A 55 -5.19 0.71 5.39
N ASP A 56 -3.96 0.95 4.95
CA ASP A 56 -3.65 1.52 3.64
C ASP A 56 -3.09 0.44 2.73
N ILE A 57 -3.63 0.37 1.52
CA ILE A 57 -3.21 -0.57 0.49
C ILE A 57 -2.70 0.22 -0.71
N SER A 58 -1.53 -0.15 -1.22
CA SER A 58 -1.03 0.35 -2.51
C SER A 58 -1.03 -0.77 -3.54
N THR A 59 -1.45 -0.45 -4.77
CA THR A 59 -1.67 -1.43 -5.83
C THR A 59 -1.22 -0.92 -7.20
N SER A 60 -0.95 -1.83 -8.13
CA SER A 60 -0.75 -1.47 -9.54
C SER A 60 -2.07 -1.19 -10.28
N ALA A 61 -3.22 -1.53 -9.70
CA ALA A 61 -4.53 -1.25 -10.29
C ALA A 61 -4.82 0.26 -10.31
N LYS A 62 -5.27 0.78 -11.46
CA LYS A 62 -5.70 2.17 -11.62
C LYS A 62 -7.03 2.42 -10.89
N PRO A 63 -7.37 3.67 -10.54
CA PRO A 63 -8.60 3.99 -9.81
C PRO A 63 -9.87 3.42 -10.47
N GLU A 64 -9.97 3.47 -11.79
CA GLU A 64 -11.11 2.91 -12.53
C GLU A 64 -11.18 1.39 -12.46
N GLU A 65 -10.03 0.70 -12.43
CA GLU A 65 -9.95 -0.77 -12.32
C GLU A 65 -10.34 -1.20 -10.90
N ILE A 66 -9.87 -0.48 -9.88
CA ILE A 66 -10.31 -0.65 -8.49
C ILE A 66 -11.84 -0.47 -8.41
N LYS A 67 -12.39 0.59 -9.01
CA LYS A 67 -13.83 0.84 -9.01
C LYS A 67 -14.63 -0.26 -9.70
N LYS A 68 -14.10 -0.89 -10.75
CA LYS A 68 -14.71 -2.05 -11.42
C LYS A 68 -14.71 -3.29 -10.53
N LEU A 69 -13.63 -3.55 -9.78
CA LEU A 69 -13.51 -4.69 -8.88
C LEU A 69 -14.35 -4.57 -7.60
N PHE A 70 -14.53 -3.35 -7.11
CA PHE A 70 -15.20 -3.06 -5.83
C PHE A 70 -16.38 -2.11 -6.05
N ARG A 71 -17.60 -2.65 -6.14
CA ARG A 71 -18.82 -1.83 -6.34
C ARG A 71 -19.04 -0.81 -5.22
N ASN A 72 -18.66 -1.18 -3.99
CA ASN A 72 -18.65 -0.38 -2.76
C ASN A 72 -17.44 0.57 -2.64
N CYS A 73 -16.66 0.77 -3.71
CA CYS A 73 -15.59 1.76 -3.77
C CYS A 73 -16.13 3.17 -4.03
N LEU A 74 -15.54 4.18 -3.41
CA LEU A 74 -15.72 5.59 -3.73
C LEU A 74 -14.36 6.18 -4.12
N LEU A 75 -14.26 6.78 -5.30
CA LEU A 75 -13.05 7.47 -5.72
C LEU A 75 -13.01 8.88 -5.13
N ILE A 76 -11.87 9.25 -4.52
CA ILE A 76 -11.67 10.51 -3.81
C ILE A 76 -10.59 11.35 -4.49
N GLY A 77 -10.82 12.67 -4.53
CA GLY A 77 -9.91 13.67 -5.07
C GLY A 77 -10.22 14.10 -6.51
N ARG A 78 -9.80 15.32 -6.89
CA ARG A 78 -10.14 15.97 -8.17
C ARG A 78 -9.81 15.17 -9.44
N ARG A 79 -8.79 14.30 -9.40
CA ARG A 79 -8.39 13.40 -10.52
C ARG A 79 -8.30 11.92 -10.12
N PHE A 80 -8.90 11.55 -8.98
CA PHE A 80 -8.88 10.20 -8.37
C PHE A 80 -7.48 9.73 -7.96
N ARG A 81 -7.03 10.15 -6.77
CA ARG A 81 -5.75 9.68 -6.19
C ARG A 81 -5.93 8.49 -5.24
N LEU A 82 -7.14 8.35 -4.70
CA LEU A 82 -7.46 7.41 -3.64
C LEU A 82 -8.82 6.77 -3.90
N ALA A 83 -8.94 5.49 -3.57
CA ALA A 83 -10.15 4.70 -3.62
C ALA A 83 -10.50 4.25 -2.19
N HIS A 84 -11.69 4.63 -1.72
CA HIS A 84 -12.21 4.23 -0.42
C HIS A 84 -13.14 3.02 -0.59
N ILE A 85 -12.74 1.86 -0.09
CA ILE A 85 -13.57 0.65 -0.10
C ILE A 85 -14.27 0.53 1.26
N ARG A 86 -15.60 0.52 1.26
CA ARG A 86 -16.39 0.54 2.49
C ARG A 86 -16.85 -0.84 2.94
N PHE A 87 -16.60 -1.17 4.20
CA PHE A 87 -17.10 -2.35 4.90
C PHE A 87 -17.91 -1.91 6.13
N GLY A 88 -19.21 -1.65 5.94
CA GLY A 88 -20.05 -1.06 6.98
C GLY A 88 -19.54 0.33 7.38
N LYS A 89 -19.12 0.49 8.65
CA LYS A 89 -18.51 1.74 9.16
C LYS A 89 -17.01 1.84 8.90
N LYS A 90 -16.35 0.74 8.52
CA LYS A 90 -14.92 0.71 8.22
C LYS A 90 -14.68 1.16 6.78
N ILE A 91 -13.59 1.89 6.58
CA ILE A 91 -13.11 2.32 5.28
C ILE A 91 -11.68 1.81 5.14
N LEU A 92 -11.38 1.19 4.00
CA LEU A 92 -10.01 0.88 3.60
C LEU A 92 -9.60 1.85 2.51
N GLU A 93 -8.39 2.39 2.63
CA GLU A 93 -7.82 3.25 1.60
C GLU A 93 -7.00 2.40 0.64
N VAL A 94 -7.28 2.56 -0.66
CA VAL A 94 -6.54 1.90 -1.73
C VAL A 94 -6.01 2.97 -2.67
N SER A 95 -4.71 2.96 -2.88
CA SER A 95 -4.01 3.91 -3.75
C SER A 95 -3.29 3.17 -4.87
N THR A 96 -3.23 3.77 -6.05
CA THR A 96 -2.37 3.25 -7.11
C THR A 96 -0.94 3.74 -6.88
N PHE A 97 0.06 2.90 -7.16
CA PHE A 97 1.47 3.29 -7.08
C PHE A 97 1.75 4.56 -7.89
N ARG A 98 2.47 5.49 -7.30
CA ARG A 98 2.81 6.78 -7.92
C ARG A 98 4.18 6.69 -8.61
N ALA A 99 4.27 7.13 -9.85
CA ALA A 99 5.55 7.30 -10.54
C ALA A 99 6.09 8.74 -10.37
N GLY A 100 7.35 8.94 -10.80
CA GLY A 100 7.95 10.26 -11.02
C GLY A 100 8.85 10.78 -9.89
N ASP A 101 9.58 11.85 -10.23
CA ASP A 101 10.62 12.48 -9.40
C ASP A 101 10.00 13.24 -8.19
N PRO A 102 10.39 12.94 -6.94
CA PRO A 102 9.87 13.61 -5.75
C PRO A 102 10.26 15.09 -5.65
N GLU A 103 11.38 15.52 -6.26
CA GLU A 103 11.86 16.92 -6.22
C GLU A 103 11.18 17.80 -7.27
N LYS A 104 10.73 17.19 -8.36
CA LYS A 104 9.89 17.87 -9.34
C LYS A 104 8.47 17.81 -8.82
N ASP A 105 8.12 18.85 -8.07
CA ASP A 105 6.77 19.12 -7.60
C ASP A 105 5.84 19.49 -8.79
N GLU A 106 5.75 18.62 -9.79
CA GLU A 106 4.76 18.62 -10.86
C GLU A 106 3.38 18.19 -10.31
N LEU A 107 3.07 18.61 -9.08
CA LEU A 107 1.94 18.18 -8.25
C LEU A 107 0.56 18.40 -8.91
N ILE A 108 0.48 19.05 -10.08
CA ILE A 108 -0.78 19.58 -10.62
C ILE A 108 -1.01 19.31 -12.13
N LEU A 109 0.00 19.05 -12.97
CA LEU A 109 -0.21 19.26 -14.43
C LEU A 109 0.09 18.15 -15.43
N ARG A 110 0.60 16.96 -15.07
CA ARG A 110 0.73 15.88 -16.05
C ARG A 110 0.12 14.55 -15.61
N ASP A 111 -0.47 13.90 -16.59
CA ASP A 111 -1.28 12.70 -16.56
C ASP A 111 -0.80 11.69 -15.53
N ASN A 112 -1.72 11.17 -14.72
CA ASN A 112 -1.77 9.85 -14.10
C ASN A 112 -0.59 8.90 -14.42
N GLN A 113 0.62 9.22 -13.96
CA GLN A 113 1.78 8.37 -14.11
C GLN A 113 1.73 7.35 -12.98
N TRP A 114 1.37 6.13 -13.36
CA TRP A 114 1.31 4.98 -12.47
C TRP A 114 2.68 4.33 -12.47
N GLY A 115 3.23 4.18 -11.27
CA GLY A 115 4.60 3.73 -11.07
C GLY A 115 4.71 2.29 -10.60
N TYR A 116 5.94 1.91 -10.30
CA TYR A 116 6.27 0.67 -9.62
C TYR A 116 6.32 0.88 -8.08
N PRO A 117 6.28 -0.20 -7.28
CA PRO A 117 6.37 -0.10 -5.82
C PRO A 117 7.60 0.66 -5.33
N GLU A 118 8.75 0.49 -6.01
CA GLU A 118 9.99 1.21 -5.70
C GLU A 118 9.82 2.73 -5.85
N GLU A 119 9.20 3.18 -6.95
CA GLU A 119 8.94 4.62 -7.17
C GLU A 119 7.97 5.19 -6.14
N ASP A 120 6.95 4.41 -5.75
CA ASP A 120 6.01 4.82 -4.72
C ASP A 120 6.70 4.95 -3.35
N ALA A 121 7.63 4.05 -3.03
CA ALA A 121 8.41 4.07 -1.80
C ALA A 121 9.20 5.37 -1.64
N LEU A 122 9.87 5.81 -2.71
CA LEU A 122 10.73 6.99 -2.74
C LEU A 122 10.00 8.31 -2.56
N ARG A 123 8.68 8.32 -2.77
CA ARG A 123 7.83 9.51 -2.65
C ARG A 123 7.17 9.66 -1.28
N ARG A 124 7.43 8.73 -0.35
CA ARG A 124 6.84 8.77 0.99
C ARG A 124 7.71 9.61 1.91
N ASP A 125 7.06 10.47 2.69
CA ASP A 125 7.73 11.45 3.54
C ASP A 125 8.63 10.83 4.63
N PHE A 126 8.36 9.58 5.04
CA PHE A 126 9.12 8.86 6.05
C PHE A 126 9.46 7.45 5.58
N THR A 127 10.73 7.06 5.75
CA THR A 127 11.32 5.73 5.46
C THR A 127 10.52 4.59 6.08
N ILE A 128 10.17 4.70 7.37
CA ILE A 128 9.37 3.70 8.08
C ILE A 128 7.95 3.53 7.52
N ASN A 129 7.41 4.55 6.87
CA ASN A 129 6.09 4.49 6.23
C ASN A 129 6.17 3.97 4.78
N ALA A 130 7.38 3.71 4.27
CA ALA A 130 7.64 3.15 2.94
C ALA A 130 7.87 1.63 2.97
N LEU A 131 7.56 0.97 4.09
CA LEU A 131 7.52 -0.49 4.16
C LEU A 131 6.26 -1.03 3.48
N PHE A 132 6.43 -2.07 2.68
CA PHE A 132 5.36 -2.79 2.01
C PHE A 132 5.26 -4.20 2.60
N TYR A 133 4.08 -4.63 3.00
CA TYR A 133 3.85 -5.99 3.46
C TYR A 133 3.05 -6.79 2.43
N ASP A 134 3.59 -7.93 2.02
CA ASP A 134 2.92 -8.91 1.17
C ASP A 134 2.37 -10.08 2.00
N PRO A 135 1.03 -10.25 2.10
CA PRO A 135 0.43 -11.33 2.86
C PRO A 135 0.58 -12.72 2.21
N SER A 136 0.88 -12.83 0.91
CA SER A 136 0.93 -14.13 0.21
C SER A 136 2.13 -14.97 0.63
N ASN A 137 3.25 -14.34 0.92
CA ASN A 137 4.48 -14.97 1.37
C ASN A 137 4.90 -14.49 2.78
N GLN A 138 4.11 -13.62 3.41
CA GLN A 138 4.42 -12.99 4.70
C GLN A 138 5.82 -12.37 4.68
N THR A 139 6.03 -11.44 3.74
CA THR A 139 7.30 -10.72 3.62
C THR A 139 7.09 -9.23 3.71
N ILE A 140 8.12 -8.53 4.20
CA ILE A 140 8.22 -7.09 4.11
C ILE A 140 9.21 -6.73 3.02
N ILE A 141 8.81 -5.83 2.13
CA ILE A 141 9.63 -5.29 1.07
C ILE A 141 10.01 -3.87 1.48
N ASP A 142 11.32 -3.62 1.49
CA ASP A 142 11.92 -2.36 1.89
C ASP A 142 12.83 -1.86 0.76
N TYR A 143 12.48 -0.69 0.22
CA TYR A 143 13.21 -0.02 -0.86
C TYR A 143 14.10 1.13 -0.37
N VAL A 144 13.93 1.55 0.89
CA VAL A 144 14.53 2.79 1.43
C VAL A 144 15.26 2.58 2.76
N GLU A 145 15.51 1.32 3.13
CA GLU A 145 16.18 0.90 4.38
C GLU A 145 15.42 1.28 5.66
N GLY A 146 14.09 1.45 5.56
CA GLY A 146 13.25 1.86 6.69
C GLY A 146 13.07 0.79 7.79
N TYR A 147 13.40 -0.48 7.53
CA TYR A 147 13.30 -1.53 8.56
C TYR A 147 14.45 -1.50 9.57
N ALA A 148 15.61 -0.93 9.20
CA ALA A 148 16.81 -0.92 10.03
C ALA A 148 16.98 0.35 10.88
N GLU A 149 16.07 1.32 10.77
CA GLU A 149 16.03 2.48 11.67
C GLU A 149 15.39 2.06 13.00
N GLU A 150 16.22 1.73 13.99
CA GLU A 150 15.84 1.51 15.40
C GLU A 150 15.38 2.78 16.12
#